data_AF-A0A1M7QHV7-F1
#
_entry.id   AF-A0A1M7QHV7-F1
#
_cell.length_a   1.000
_cell.length_b   1.000
_cell.length_c   1.000
_cell.angle_alpha   90.00
_cell.angle_beta   90.00
_cell.angle_gamma   90.00
#
_symmetry.space_group_name_H-M   'P 1'
#
loop_
_entity.id
_entity.type
_entity.pdbx_description
1 polymer ?
#
loop_
_entity_poly.entity_id
_entity_poly.type
_entity_poly.pdbx_seq_one_letter_code
_entity_poly.pdbx_strand_id
1 'polypeptide(L)' 'MAMKKTLATALVLALAAGLGGCSVLQPPQPWEKGLLAKPEMTLGGDALEGRFDVHILNSKEAASGGSGVGGGGCGCN' A
#
# COMPACT_ATOMS: atom_id res chain seq x y z
N MET A 1 -17.66 18.04 46.45
CA MET A 1 -16.33 17.75 45.84
C MET A 1 -16.22 16.33 45.27
N ALA A 2 -16.78 15.30 45.92
CA ALA A 2 -16.74 13.91 45.42
C ALA A 2 -17.33 13.75 44.00
N MET A 3 -18.47 14.38 43.73
CA MET A 3 -19.19 14.25 42.43
C MET A 3 -18.45 14.88 41.24
N LYS A 4 -17.64 15.93 41.46
CA LYS A 4 -16.78 16.50 40.41
C LYS A 4 -15.58 15.59 40.11
N LYS A 5 -15.04 14.93 41.14
CA LYS A 5 -13.93 13.98 41.00
C LYS A 5 -14.37 12.72 40.26
N THR A 6 -15.56 12.19 40.54
CA THR A 6 -16.13 11.04 39.81
C THR A 6 -16.44 11.37 38.35
N LEU A 7 -16.95 12.57 38.05
CA LEU A 7 -17.19 12.99 36.67
C LEU A 7 -15.89 13.09 35.86
N ALA A 8 -14.84 13.65 36.46
CA ALA A 8 -13.53 13.78 35.81
C ALA A 8 -12.87 12.41 35.57
N THR A 9 -13.00 11.46 36.51
CA THR A 9 -12.47 10.09 36.30
C THR A 9 -13.24 9.35 35.21
N ALA A 10 -14.56 9.49 35.15
CA ALA A 10 -15.37 8.89 34.09
C ALA A 10 -15.00 9.43 32.69
N LEU A 11 -14.75 10.74 32.57
CA LEU A 11 -14.33 11.36 31.32
C LEU A 11 -12.95 10.87 30.84
N VAL A 12 -11.99 10.72 31.76
CA VAL A 12 -10.65 10.21 31.45
C VAL A 12 -10.71 8.75 30.99
N LEU A 13 -11.51 7.91 31.65
CA LEU A 13 -11.72 6.52 31.24
C LEU A 13 -12.37 6.41 29.85
N ALA A 14 -13.35 7.27 29.57
CA ALA A 14 -14.00 7.32 28.26
C ALA A 14 -13.03 7.73 27.15
N LEU A 15 -12.16 8.72 27.40
CA LEU A 15 -11.12 9.12 26.45
C LEU A 15 -10.09 8.01 26.22
N ALA A 16 -9.68 7.32 27.27
CA ALA A 16 -8.69 6.24 27.19
C ALA A 16 -9.20 5.04 26.37
N ALA A 17 -10.50 4.75 26.45
CA ALA A 17 -11.12 3.67 25.67
C ALA A 17 -11.09 3.93 24.14
N GLY A 18 -11.01 5.20 23.71
CA GLY A 18 -10.92 5.58 22.30
C GLY A 18 -9.51 5.49 21.70
N LEU A 19 -8.47 5.21 22.50
CA LEU A 19 -7.08 5.10 22.04
C LEU A 19 -6.75 3.72 21.44
N GLY A 20 -7.65 2.74 21.56
CA GLY A 20 -7.51 1.45 20.92
C GLY A 20 -7.77 1.55 19.41
N GLY A 21 -6.73 1.41 18.59
CA GLY A 21 -6.89 1.27 17.14
C GLY A 21 -7.51 -0.08 16.75
N CYS A 22 -7.49 -0.41 15.46
CA CYS A 22 -8.01 -1.68 14.95
C CYS A 22 -7.15 -2.91 15.28
N SER A 23 -6.32 -2.86 16.33
CA SER A 23 -5.45 -3.98 16.75
C SER A 23 -6.22 -5.18 17.32
N VAL A 24 -7.52 -5.01 17.61
CA VAL A 24 -8.44 -6.11 17.98
C VAL A 24 -8.81 -6.99 16.76
N LEU A 25 -8.60 -6.49 15.54
CA LEU A 25 -8.85 -7.30 14.35
C LEU A 25 -7.78 -8.38 14.22
N GLN A 26 -8.22 -9.63 14.07
CA GLN A 26 -7.34 -10.75 13.79
C GLN A 26 -6.64 -10.50 12.44
N PRO A 27 -5.30 -10.42 12.38
CA PRO A 27 -4.61 -10.32 11.12
C PRO A 27 -4.81 -11.61 10.30
N PRO A 28 -4.87 -11.50 8.96
CA PRO A 28 -5.00 -12.66 8.09
C PRO A 28 -3.81 -13.61 8.27
N GLN A 29 -4.10 -14.90 8.27
CA GLN A 29 -3.11 -15.94 8.47
C GLN A 29 -2.26 -16.14 7.20
N PRO A 30 -1.00 -16.60 7.31
CA PRO A 30 -0.09 -16.70 6.15
C PRO A 30 -0.64 -17.53 4.98
N TRP A 31 -1.44 -18.57 5.27
CA TRP A 31 -2.05 -19.45 4.27
C TRP A 31 -3.30 -18.86 3.59
N GLU A 32 -3.90 -17.82 4.15
CA GLU A 32 -5.07 -17.14 3.56
C GLU A 32 -4.67 -16.26 2.38
N LYS A 33 -3.36 -15.97 2.23
CA LYS A 33 -2.82 -15.17 1.14
C LYS A 33 -3.24 -15.68 -0.24
N GLY A 34 -3.37 -16.99 -0.44
CA GLY A 34 -3.80 -17.57 -1.71
C GLY A 34 -5.23 -17.20 -2.12
N LEU A 35 -6.09 -16.84 -1.17
CA LEU A 35 -7.47 -16.42 -1.42
C LEU A 35 -7.61 -14.88 -1.42
N LEU A 36 -6.79 -14.18 -0.64
CA LEU A 36 -6.85 -12.72 -0.50
C LEU A 36 -6.04 -11.98 -1.57
N ALA A 37 -4.93 -12.55 -2.04
CA ALA A 37 -4.13 -11.94 -3.09
C ALA A 37 -4.76 -12.22 -4.46
N LYS A 38 -5.24 -11.15 -5.10
CA LYS A 38 -5.77 -11.24 -6.47
C LYS A 38 -4.62 -11.27 -7.49
N PRO A 39 -4.81 -11.84 -8.69
CA PRO A 39 -3.79 -11.87 -9.74
C PRO A 39 -3.24 -10.48 -10.09
N GLU A 40 -4.09 -9.45 -10.06
CA GLU A 40 -3.73 -8.08 -10.42
C GLU A 40 -2.83 -7.41 -9.37
N MET A 41 -2.77 -7.95 -8.15
CA MET A 41 -1.87 -7.46 -7.10
C MET A 41 -0.42 -7.95 -7.28
N THR A 42 -0.16 -8.80 -8.28
CA THR A 42 1.20 -9.23 -8.62
C THR A 42 1.95 -8.11 -9.34
N LEU A 43 3.28 -8.11 -9.24
CA LEU A 43 4.10 -7.17 -10.02
C LEU A 43 3.91 -7.48 -11.50
N GLY A 44 3.41 -6.50 -12.26
CA GLY A 44 3.01 -6.71 -13.66
C GLY A 44 1.72 -7.51 -13.83
N GLY A 45 0.88 -7.61 -12.79
CA GLY A 45 -0.41 -8.27 -12.85
C GLY A 45 -1.40 -7.59 -13.81
N ASP A 46 -1.21 -6.29 -14.06
CA ASP A 46 -1.86 -5.55 -15.14
C ASP A 46 -0.84 -5.18 -16.23
N ALA A 47 -1.09 -5.67 -17.45
CA ALA A 47 -0.27 -5.39 -18.61
C ALA A 47 -0.31 -3.89 -19.00
N LEU A 48 -1.45 -3.22 -18.79
CA LEU A 48 -1.61 -1.81 -19.12
C LEU A 48 -0.83 -0.92 -18.15
N GLU A 49 -0.94 -1.18 -16.85
CA GLU A 49 -0.10 -0.55 -15.81
C GLU A 49 1.39 -0.70 -16.16
N GLY A 50 1.82 -1.93 -16.49
CA GLY A 50 3.21 -2.17 -16.89
C GLY A 50 3.63 -1.40 -18.15
N ARG A 51 2.73 -1.15 -19.12
CA ARG A 51 3.05 -0.29 -20.28
C ARG A 51 3.22 1.17 -19.87
N PHE A 52 2.37 1.69 -18.98
CA PHE A 52 2.47 3.06 -18.50
C PHE A 52 3.71 3.28 -17.65
N ASP A 53 4.08 2.34 -16.80
CA ASP A 53 5.29 2.42 -15.99
C ASP A 53 6.54 2.54 -16.87
N VAL A 54 6.66 1.69 -17.90
CA VAL A 54 7.76 1.77 -18.87
C VAL A 54 7.74 3.10 -19.63
N HIS A 55 6.56 3.59 -20.02
CA HIS A 55 6.45 4.87 -20.72
C HIS A 55 6.90 6.05 -19.84
N ILE A 56 6.49 6.07 -18.58
CA ILE A 56 6.88 7.10 -17.60
C ILE A 56 8.38 7.01 -17.35
N LEU A 57 8.92 5.81 -17.16
CA LEU A 57 10.35 5.60 -16.91
C LEU A 57 11.19 6.10 -18.10
N ASN A 58 10.85 5.69 -19.32
CA ASN A 58 11.52 6.15 -20.54
C ASN A 58 11.51 7.68 -20.67
N SER A 59 10.38 8.31 -20.34
CA SER A 59 10.23 9.77 -20.40
C SER A 59 11.09 10.48 -19.35
N LYS A 60 11.21 9.91 -18.15
CA LYS A 60 12.01 10.48 -17.06
C LYS A 60 13.51 10.30 -17.28
N GLU A 61 13.91 9.16 -17.84
CA GLU A 61 15.32 8.80 -18.01
C GLU A 61 15.89 9.23 -19.36
N ALA A 62 15.08 9.89 -20.21
CA ALA A 62 15.39 10.12 -21.63
C ALA A 62 15.87 8.84 -22.34
N ALA A 63 15.39 7.69 -21.88
CA ALA A 63 15.76 6.39 -22.39
C ALA A 63 14.78 6.01 -23.52
N SER A 64 15.28 5.90 -24.74
CA SER A 64 14.53 5.32 -25.87
C SER A 64 14.91 3.84 -26.01
N GLY A 65 13.93 2.93 -25.95
CA GLY A 65 14.18 1.49 -26.16
C GLY A 65 13.45 0.51 -25.22
N GLY A 66 12.87 0.98 -24.11
CA GLY A 66 12.12 0.14 -23.15
C GLY A 66 13.01 -0.71 -22.22
N SER A 67 12.38 -1.43 -21.29
CA SER A 67 13.04 -2.13 -20.16
C SER A 67 13.71 -3.47 -20.51
N GLY A 68 13.79 -3.83 -21.79
CA GLY A 68 14.45 -5.06 -22.25
C GLY A 68 15.88 -4.76 -22.71
N VAL A 69 16.82 -5.67 -22.44
CA VAL A 69 18.19 -5.61 -22.98
C VAL A 69 18.19 -5.87 -24.49
N GLY A 70 17.78 -4.87 -25.27
CA GLY A 70 18.14 -4.74 -26.68
C GLY A 70 19.51 -4.07 -26.74
N GLY A 71 20.50 -4.78 -27.28
CA GLY A 71 21.89 -4.33 -27.39
C GLY A 71 22.03 -2.94 -28.01
N GLY A 72 23.11 -2.27 -27.66
CA GLY A 72 23.44 -0.90 -28.04
C GLY A 72 23.05 -0.57 -29.48
N GLY A 73 22.07 0.31 -29.62
CA GLY A 73 21.62 0.85 -30.89
C GLY A 73 21.24 2.32 -30.70
N CYS A 74 21.47 3.12 -31.73
CA CYS A 74 21.42 4.58 -31.87
C CYS A 74 20.13 5.31 -31.41
N GLY A 75 19.26 4.70 -30.59
CA GLY A 75 18.08 5.37 -30.02
C GLY A 75 17.02 5.78 -31.04
N CYS A 76 17.13 5.36 -32.30
CA CYS A 76 16.13 5.56 -33.34
C CYS A 76 15.28 4.29 -33.44
N ASN A 77 14.04 4.37 -32.94
CA ASN A 77 12.95 3.54 -33.46
C ASN A 77 12.59 4.00 -34.87
#